data_AF-A0A970DF83-F1
#
_entry.id   AF-A0A970DF83-F1
#
_cell.length_a   1.000
_cell.length_b   1.000
_cell.length_c   1.000
_cell.angle_alpha   90.00
_cell.angle_beta   90.00
_cell.angle_gamma   90.00
#
_symmetry.space_group_name_H-M   'P 1'
#
loop_
_entity.id
_entity.type
_entity.pdbx_description
1 polymer ?
#
loop_
_entity_poly.entity_id
_entity_poly.type
_entity_poly.pdbx_seq_one_letter_code
_entity_poly.pdbx_strand_id
1 'polypeptide(L)'
;MAKRMKSIVRFILTAFVIFSAALVLYSVTLYRGNYPYYSTYNAGEYGIKAIYLLTKEMGYSPKRFHYPAKFISNETLIVAYRPDILIFNKDEEQLNMKQWLLKGNTLILVPERETVEALWIFDMISEMKKWHEVINVGNITVTWYGVGEGRVCVIDQEDYFLNVNLRDSDAGIAFIGALEQTGIRDVYFNEYYHNIQKPAPGVWELIGTTGQLVVIQLVLSLILVAVKGWKPFGRDNRENYWSKRPENEVLIALSNLYARMRSYPLVLANYYGYFRHKYGRFLTVTGPLQYRAVQTLSACERYIEGGSRNRKLLINLMRDLYKIEEEIRKGMKKIWN
;
A
#
# COMPACT_ATOMS: atom_id res chain seq x y z
N MET A 1 -18.29 -13.36 -15.75
CA MET A 1 -17.44 -12.38 -15.02
C MET A 1 -16.34 -13.01 -14.19
N ALA A 2 -16.61 -14.03 -13.36
CA ALA A 2 -15.60 -14.62 -12.45
C ALA A 2 -14.31 -15.15 -13.14
N LYS A 3 -14.41 -15.66 -14.38
CA LYS A 3 -13.27 -16.16 -15.16
C LYS A 3 -12.30 -15.05 -15.61
N ARG A 4 -12.83 -13.88 -16.01
CA ARG A 4 -12.03 -12.70 -16.36
C ARG A 4 -11.36 -12.09 -15.13
N MET A 5 -12.05 -12.04 -14.00
CA MET A 5 -11.50 -11.51 -12.75
C MET A 5 -10.32 -12.35 -12.21
N LYS A 6 -10.43 -13.69 -12.25
CA LYS A 6 -9.29 -14.58 -11.89
C LYS A 6 -8.09 -14.41 -12.82
N SER A 7 -8.30 -14.10 -14.09
CA SER A 7 -7.22 -13.86 -15.05
C SER A 7 -6.48 -12.54 -14.75
N ILE A 8 -7.22 -11.48 -14.42
CA ILE A 8 -6.65 -10.18 -14.08
C ILE A 8 -5.85 -10.26 -12.77
N VAL A 9 -6.39 -10.96 -11.75
CA VAL A 9 -5.69 -11.14 -10.46
C VAL A 9 -4.39 -11.94 -10.63
N ARG A 10 -4.39 -13.00 -11.45
CA ARG A 10 -3.15 -13.74 -11.75
C ARG A 10 -2.13 -12.88 -12.47
N PHE A 11 -2.56 -12.07 -13.44
CA PHE A 11 -1.66 -11.18 -14.18
C PHE A 11 -1.01 -10.14 -13.25
N ILE A 12 -1.79 -9.52 -12.36
CA ILE A 12 -1.29 -8.57 -11.36
C ILE A 12 -0.30 -9.26 -10.41
N LEU A 13 -0.62 -10.47 -9.95
CA LEU A 13 0.27 -11.23 -9.06
C LEU A 13 1.60 -11.58 -9.73
N THR A 14 1.57 -12.05 -10.99
CA THR A 14 2.79 -12.36 -11.74
C THR A 14 3.62 -11.11 -12.00
N ALA A 15 2.98 -10.00 -12.38
CA ALA A 15 3.67 -8.72 -12.57
C ALA A 15 4.31 -8.22 -11.27
N PHE A 16 3.63 -8.39 -10.13
CA PHE A 16 4.17 -8.05 -8.81
C PHE A 16 5.36 -8.93 -8.41
N VAL A 17 5.31 -10.23 -8.70
CA VAL A 17 6.44 -11.17 -8.46
C VAL A 17 7.64 -10.81 -9.34
N ILE A 18 7.43 -10.48 -10.62
CA ILE A 18 8.50 -10.06 -11.53
C ILE A 18 9.09 -8.72 -11.09
N PHE A 19 8.24 -7.76 -10.72
CA PHE A 19 8.68 -6.45 -10.23
C PHE A 19 9.47 -6.58 -8.92
N SER A 20 9.01 -7.37 -7.97
CA SER A 20 9.73 -7.62 -6.72
C SER A 20 11.05 -8.38 -6.95
N ALA A 21 11.07 -9.38 -7.84
CA ALA A 21 12.30 -10.05 -8.22
C ALA A 21 13.29 -9.11 -8.91
N ALA A 22 12.82 -8.22 -9.78
CA ALA A 22 13.63 -7.19 -10.42
C ALA A 22 14.16 -6.17 -9.40
N LEU A 23 13.37 -5.80 -8.40
CA LEU A 23 13.77 -4.87 -7.32
C LEU A 23 14.80 -5.52 -6.40
N VAL A 24 14.64 -6.81 -6.07
CA VAL A 24 15.64 -7.60 -5.33
C VAL A 24 16.93 -7.72 -6.16
N LEU A 25 16.85 -8.08 -7.44
CA LEU A 25 18.03 -8.15 -8.32
C LEU A 25 18.71 -6.79 -8.45
N TYR A 26 17.97 -5.72 -8.67
CA TYR A 26 18.49 -4.35 -8.72
C TYR A 26 19.19 -3.95 -7.43
N SER A 27 18.59 -4.27 -6.26
CA SER A 27 19.21 -4.05 -4.96
C SER A 27 20.51 -4.86 -4.80
N VAL A 28 20.53 -6.14 -5.19
CA VAL A 28 21.73 -6.98 -5.06
C VAL A 28 22.84 -6.53 -6.02
N THR A 29 22.51 -6.05 -7.21
CA THR A 29 23.50 -5.59 -8.20
C THR A 29 24.07 -4.20 -7.92
N LEU A 30 23.30 -3.29 -7.30
CA LEU A 30 23.79 -1.98 -6.87
C LEU A 30 24.68 -2.03 -5.62
N TYR A 31 24.63 -3.12 -4.86
CA TYR A 31 25.42 -3.28 -3.63
C TYR A 31 26.87 -3.74 -3.87
N ARG A 32 27.34 -3.86 -5.11
CA ARG A 32 28.77 -3.68 -5.43
C ARG A 32 29.09 -2.18 -5.50
N GLY A 33 28.68 -1.43 -4.47
CA GLY A 33 29.05 -0.03 -4.34
C GLY A 33 30.56 0.07 -4.17
N ASN A 34 31.17 1.03 -4.86
CA ASN A 34 32.49 1.53 -4.49
C ASN A 34 32.35 2.18 -3.12
N TYR A 35 32.41 1.37 -2.06
CA TYR A 35 32.50 1.86 -0.70
C TYR A 35 33.79 2.67 -0.55
N PRO A 36 33.77 3.76 0.24
CA PRO A 36 34.95 4.58 0.42
C PRO A 36 36.10 3.74 0.98
N TYR A 37 37.33 4.21 0.76
CA TYR A 37 38.49 3.65 1.44
C TYR A 37 38.31 3.73 2.96
N TYR A 38 38.97 2.84 3.68
CA TYR A 38 39.03 2.81 5.14
C TYR A 38 37.71 2.40 5.84
N SER A 39 36.66 2.09 5.08
CA SER A 39 35.38 1.62 5.61
C SER A 39 35.35 0.11 5.88
N THR A 40 34.55 -0.33 6.86
CA THR A 40 34.28 -1.76 7.11
C THR A 40 33.31 -2.38 6.09
N TYR A 41 32.72 -1.60 5.19
CA TYR A 41 31.96 -2.12 4.04
C TYR A 41 32.87 -2.50 2.88
N ASN A 42 34.04 -1.85 2.76
CA ASN A 42 34.93 -1.99 1.64
C ASN A 42 35.74 -3.31 1.73
N ALA A 43 35.50 -4.20 0.75
CA ALA A 43 36.19 -5.47 0.63
C ALA A 43 37.45 -5.41 -0.26
N GLY A 44 37.74 -4.25 -0.85
CA GLY A 44 38.94 -4.01 -1.65
C GLY A 44 40.19 -3.80 -0.78
N GLU A 45 41.34 -3.59 -1.43
CA GLU A 45 42.66 -3.51 -0.79
C GLU A 45 42.74 -2.49 0.34
N TYR A 46 42.20 -1.28 0.12
CA TYR A 46 42.23 -0.17 1.06
C TYR A 46 41.01 -0.10 2.01
N GLY A 47 40.26 -1.20 2.18
CA GLY A 47 39.19 -1.31 3.18
C GLY A 47 39.68 -1.95 4.48
N ILE A 48 38.82 -1.94 5.51
CA ILE A 48 39.09 -2.62 6.81
C ILE A 48 38.06 -3.71 7.13
N LYS A 49 37.32 -4.19 6.11
CA LYS A 49 36.30 -5.22 6.29
C LYS A 49 36.87 -6.51 6.90
N ALA A 50 38.14 -6.83 6.64
CA ALA A 50 38.78 -8.00 7.24
C ALA A 50 38.89 -7.87 8.77
N ILE A 51 39.24 -6.70 9.31
CA ILE A 51 39.22 -6.44 10.77
C ILE A 51 37.80 -6.59 11.34
N TYR A 52 36.80 -6.03 10.66
CA TYR A 52 35.40 -6.15 11.08
C TYR A 52 34.96 -7.63 11.15
N LEU A 53 35.34 -8.43 10.17
CA LEU A 53 35.04 -9.87 10.15
C LEU A 53 35.84 -10.63 11.21
N LEU A 54 37.14 -10.34 11.36
CA LEU A 54 37.98 -10.93 12.42
C LEU A 54 37.37 -10.70 13.80
N THR A 55 36.91 -9.48 14.07
CA THR A 55 36.22 -9.13 15.33
C THR A 55 35.02 -10.06 15.58
N LYS A 56 34.22 -10.32 14.54
CA LYS A 56 33.07 -11.21 14.61
C LYS A 56 33.48 -12.66 14.86
N GLU A 57 34.48 -13.15 14.13
CA GLU A 57 34.99 -14.53 14.27
C GLU A 57 35.60 -14.79 15.66
N MET A 58 36.19 -13.76 16.28
CA MET A 58 36.70 -13.81 17.65
C MET A 58 35.60 -13.75 18.73
N GLY A 59 34.32 -13.79 18.36
CA GLY A 59 33.20 -13.89 19.29
C GLY A 59 32.65 -12.56 19.81
N TYR A 60 33.12 -11.44 19.29
CA TYR A 60 32.53 -10.12 19.56
C TYR A 60 31.30 -9.88 18.68
N SER A 61 30.55 -8.83 19.02
CA SER A 61 29.34 -8.39 18.32
C SER A 61 29.64 -7.05 17.60
N PRO A 62 30.37 -7.08 16.46
CA PRO A 62 30.71 -5.86 15.76
C PRO A 62 29.50 -5.28 15.03
N LYS A 63 29.22 -4.01 15.30
CA LYS A 63 28.14 -3.21 14.72
C LYS A 63 28.74 -2.02 13.99
N ARG A 64 27.99 -1.43 13.06
CA ARG A 64 28.40 -0.25 12.31
C ARG A 64 27.56 0.94 12.72
N PHE A 65 28.22 2.00 13.16
CA PHE A 65 27.61 3.24 13.61
C PHE A 65 27.76 4.31 12.52
N HIS A 66 26.65 4.92 12.09
CA HIS A 66 26.61 5.81 10.92
C HIS A 66 26.16 7.23 11.25
N TYR A 67 26.00 7.53 12.54
CA TYR A 67 25.42 8.77 13.02
C TYR A 67 26.48 9.63 13.70
N PRO A 68 26.27 10.95 13.81
CA PRO A 68 27.11 11.81 14.64
C PRO A 68 27.10 11.41 16.11
N ALA A 69 28.10 11.84 16.88
CA ALA A 69 28.26 11.51 18.30
C ALA A 69 27.03 11.88 19.17
N LYS A 70 26.25 12.88 18.78
CA LYS A 70 25.01 13.27 19.50
C LYS A 70 23.94 12.18 19.56
N PHE A 71 24.01 11.17 18.68
CA PHE A 71 23.08 10.04 18.67
C PHE A 71 23.64 8.81 19.38
N ILE A 72 24.83 8.90 19.97
CA ILE A 72 25.34 7.86 20.85
C ILE A 72 24.48 7.83 22.11
N SER A 73 23.86 6.69 22.35
CA SER A 73 22.90 6.50 23.44
C SER A 73 23.43 5.48 24.46
N ASN A 74 23.60 4.24 24.00
CA ASN A 74 23.92 3.09 24.84
C ASN A 74 25.22 2.39 24.39
N GLU A 75 25.85 2.86 23.32
CA GLU A 75 27.11 2.33 22.82
C GLU A 75 28.23 2.64 23.82
N THR A 76 28.89 1.62 24.37
CA THR A 76 29.94 1.79 25.39
C THR A 76 31.36 1.70 24.83
N LEU A 77 31.50 1.19 23.61
CA LEU A 77 32.77 1.05 22.88
C LEU A 77 32.59 1.48 21.43
N ILE A 78 33.36 2.49 21.00
CA ILE A 78 33.40 2.98 19.62
C ILE A 78 34.81 2.83 19.08
N VAL A 79 34.92 2.38 17.83
CA VAL A 79 36.17 2.28 17.07
C VAL A 79 36.14 3.33 15.97
N ALA A 80 37.09 4.27 16.00
CA ALA A 80 37.31 5.28 14.99
C ALA A 80 38.62 4.97 14.26
N TYR A 81 38.53 4.43 13.05
CA TYR A 81 39.67 4.16 12.19
C TYR A 81 39.83 5.29 11.17
N ARG A 82 41.00 5.93 11.11
CA ARG A 82 41.33 7.09 10.26
C ARG A 82 40.13 8.05 10.11
N PRO A 83 39.65 8.65 11.22
CA PRO A 83 38.48 9.52 11.13
C PRO A 83 38.79 10.75 10.27
N ASP A 84 37.85 11.16 9.40
CA ASP A 84 37.97 12.42 8.66
C ASP A 84 38.08 13.59 9.65
N ILE A 85 39.19 14.32 9.55
CA ILE A 85 39.57 15.40 10.47
C ILE A 85 38.52 16.52 10.47
N LEU A 86 37.97 16.86 9.30
CA LEU A 86 36.99 17.93 9.19
C LEU A 86 35.68 17.57 9.86
N ILE A 87 35.36 16.28 9.96
CA ILE A 87 34.17 15.80 10.65
C ILE A 87 34.46 15.62 12.15
N PHE A 88 35.56 14.96 12.48
CA PHE A 88 35.93 14.62 13.86
C PHE A 88 36.24 15.85 14.71
N ASN A 89 36.81 16.90 14.11
CA ASN A 89 37.12 18.17 14.78
C ASN A 89 35.94 19.16 14.80
N LYS A 90 34.73 18.82 14.35
CA LYS A 90 33.58 19.76 14.47
C LYS A 90 33.22 19.96 15.93
N ASP A 91 33.02 21.21 16.35
CA ASP A 91 32.70 21.57 17.75
C ASP A 91 31.58 20.72 18.38
N GLU A 92 30.48 20.51 17.64
CA GLU A 92 29.39 19.63 18.11
C GLU A 92 29.84 18.19 18.30
N GLU A 93 30.63 17.65 17.36
CA GLU A 93 31.12 16.27 17.43
C GLU A 93 32.10 16.10 18.60
N GLN A 94 33.04 17.05 18.76
CA GLN A 94 33.97 17.08 19.88
C GLN A 94 33.22 17.10 21.22
N LEU A 95 32.25 18.01 21.37
CA LEU A 95 31.50 18.17 22.61
C LEU A 95 30.75 16.89 22.98
N ASN A 96 30.04 16.29 22.02
CA ASN A 96 29.26 15.08 22.27
C ASN A 96 30.15 13.87 22.54
N MET A 97 31.25 13.70 21.80
CA MET A 97 32.22 12.63 22.02
C MET A 97 32.94 12.78 23.36
N LYS A 98 33.32 14.00 23.74
CA LYS A 98 33.89 14.31 25.07
C LYS A 98 32.91 13.95 26.18
N GLN A 99 31.66 14.39 26.10
CA GLN A 99 30.64 14.04 27.09
C GLN A 99 30.41 12.52 27.17
N TRP A 100 30.43 11.83 26.04
CA TRP A 100 30.29 10.38 26.00
C TRP A 100 31.47 9.66 26.68
N LEU A 101 32.71 10.09 26.42
CA LEU A 101 33.90 9.56 27.10
C LEU A 101 33.84 9.79 28.61
N LEU A 102 33.42 10.99 29.05
CA LEU A 102 33.32 11.32 30.47
C LEU A 102 32.30 10.48 31.25
N LYS A 103 31.37 9.78 30.58
CA LYS A 103 30.44 8.83 31.19
C LYS A 103 31.03 7.44 31.45
N GLY A 104 32.33 7.23 31.24
CA GLY A 104 32.99 5.93 31.47
C GLY A 104 33.14 5.06 30.23
N ASN A 105 32.83 5.58 29.04
CA ASN A 105 32.88 4.82 27.80
C ASN A 105 34.30 4.76 27.21
N THR A 106 34.49 3.89 26.22
CA THR A 106 35.81 3.59 25.67
C THR A 106 35.89 3.89 24.17
N LEU A 107 36.85 4.73 23.76
CA LEU A 107 37.17 4.99 22.35
C LEU A 107 38.43 4.22 21.97
N ILE A 108 38.38 3.42 20.91
CA ILE A 108 39.57 2.93 20.21
C ILE A 108 39.76 3.80 18.97
N LEU A 109 40.88 4.50 18.91
CA LEU A 109 41.26 5.40 17.84
C LEU A 109 42.49 4.83 17.12
N VAL A 110 42.37 4.67 15.80
CA VAL A 110 43.50 4.36 14.93
C VAL A 110 43.68 5.57 14.01
N PRO A 111 44.47 6.58 14.42
CA PRO A 111 44.58 7.83 13.68
C PRO A 111 45.50 7.65 12.47
N GLU A 112 45.34 8.52 11.47
CA GLU A 112 46.29 8.64 10.37
C GLU A 112 47.54 9.40 10.84
N ARG A 113 48.72 8.84 10.53
CA ARG A 113 50.01 9.31 11.07
C ARG A 113 50.30 10.75 10.67
N GLU A 114 49.95 11.13 9.44
CA GLU A 114 50.21 12.47 8.92
C GLU A 114 49.35 13.55 9.59
N THR A 115 48.23 13.15 10.21
CA THR A 115 47.21 14.09 10.67
C THR A 115 46.90 13.92 12.16
N VAL A 116 47.64 13.06 12.85
CA VAL A 116 47.43 12.71 14.25
C VAL A 116 47.48 13.94 15.16
N GLU A 117 48.43 14.85 14.92
CA GLU A 117 48.61 16.08 15.72
C GLU A 117 47.44 17.07 15.58
N ALA A 118 46.65 16.96 14.50
CA ALA A 118 45.51 17.84 14.27
C ALA A 118 44.23 17.36 14.96
N LEU A 119 44.20 16.18 15.58
CA LEU A 119 42.99 15.64 16.20
C LEU A 119 42.80 16.20 17.61
N TRP A 120 41.65 16.85 17.85
CA TRP A 120 41.28 17.47 19.13
C TRP A 120 41.38 16.54 20.35
N ILE A 121 41.26 15.23 20.13
CA ILE A 121 41.29 14.22 21.18
C ILE A 121 42.64 14.18 21.90
N PHE A 122 43.75 14.54 21.23
CA PHE A 122 45.07 14.59 21.86
C PHE A 122 45.22 15.77 22.80
N ASP A 123 44.59 16.91 22.50
CA ASP A 123 44.49 18.04 23.44
C ASP A 123 43.74 17.60 24.69
N MET A 124 42.59 16.94 24.52
CA MET A 124 41.81 16.40 25.65
C MET A 124 42.61 15.37 26.46
N ILE A 125 43.34 14.45 25.82
CA ILE A 125 44.19 13.48 26.52
C ILE A 125 45.28 14.24 27.30
N SER A 126 45.95 15.21 26.69
CA SER A 126 47.00 16.01 27.35
C SER A 126 46.47 16.72 28.60
N GLU A 127 45.27 17.30 28.52
CA GLU A 127 44.64 18.02 29.63
C GLU A 127 44.10 17.13 30.74
N MET A 128 43.53 15.96 30.40
CA MET A 128 42.66 15.19 31.30
C MET A 128 43.18 13.78 31.64
N LYS A 129 44.33 13.37 31.09
CA LYS A 129 44.96 12.07 31.33
C LYS A 129 45.23 11.88 32.83
N LYS A 130 44.68 10.80 33.39
CA LYS A 130 44.97 10.33 34.75
C LYS A 130 46.09 9.29 34.78
N TRP A 131 46.10 8.40 33.80
CA TRP A 131 47.08 7.34 33.66
C TRP A 131 47.27 7.00 32.19
N HIS A 132 48.39 6.36 31.85
CA HIS A 132 48.59 5.76 30.55
C HIS A 132 49.35 4.44 30.66
N GLU A 133 49.13 3.57 29.70
CA GLU A 133 49.80 2.28 29.56
C GLU A 133 50.16 2.08 28.09
N VAL A 134 51.36 1.60 27.81
CA VAL A 134 51.85 1.35 26.45
C VAL A 134 52.10 -0.15 26.32
N ILE A 135 51.48 -0.75 25.32
CA ILE A 135 51.59 -2.18 25.00
C ILE A 135 52.09 -2.28 23.57
N ASN A 136 53.18 -3.02 23.36
CA ASN A 136 53.72 -3.28 22.03
C ASN A 136 53.34 -4.69 21.59
N VAL A 137 52.73 -4.80 20.42
CA VAL A 137 52.38 -6.06 19.77
C VAL A 137 53.07 -6.09 18.41
N GLY A 138 54.22 -6.75 18.34
CA GLY A 138 55.09 -6.69 17.18
C GLY A 138 55.55 -5.25 16.91
N ASN A 139 55.25 -4.74 15.71
CA ASN A 139 55.57 -3.37 15.29
C ASN A 139 54.45 -2.35 15.58
N ILE A 140 53.43 -2.74 16.34
CA ILE A 140 52.25 -1.91 16.61
C ILE A 140 52.24 -1.52 18.08
N THR A 141 52.12 -0.22 18.32
CA THR A 141 52.02 0.41 19.62
C THR A 141 50.57 0.67 19.94
N VAL A 142 50.08 0.04 21.01
CA VAL A 142 48.76 0.27 21.59
C VAL A 142 48.95 1.10 22.86
N THR A 143 48.49 2.34 22.86
CA THR A 143 48.58 3.24 24.02
C THR A 143 47.21 3.49 24.61
N TRP A 144 47.02 3.08 25.86
CA TRP A 144 45.82 3.34 26.64
C TRP A 144 46.00 4.61 27.46
N TYR A 145 44.94 5.42 27.52
CA TYR A 145 44.83 6.60 28.35
C TYR A 145 43.55 6.52 29.17
N GLY A 146 43.65 6.69 30.48
CA GLY A 146 42.50 6.95 31.34
C GLY A 146 42.14 8.43 31.30
N VAL A 147 40.95 8.77 30.81
CA VAL A 147 40.50 10.15 30.63
C VAL A 147 39.16 10.36 31.33
N GLY A 148 39.16 11.12 32.43
CA GLY A 148 37.96 11.24 33.27
C GLY A 148 37.57 9.90 33.90
N GLU A 149 36.35 9.44 33.65
CA GLU A 149 35.89 8.08 34.00
C GLU A 149 36.06 7.10 32.84
N GLY A 150 36.27 7.60 31.61
CA GLY A 150 36.40 6.80 30.39
C GLY A 150 37.84 6.47 30.02
N ARG A 151 37.98 5.85 28.85
CA ARG A 151 39.26 5.35 28.33
C ARG A 151 39.41 5.67 26.85
N VAL A 152 40.62 6.03 26.44
CA VAL A 152 40.98 6.18 25.02
C VAL A 152 42.15 5.26 24.72
N CYS A 153 42.01 4.39 23.74
CA CYS A 153 43.05 3.52 23.21
C CYS A 153 43.48 4.06 21.86
N VAL A 154 44.74 4.47 21.74
CA VAL A 154 45.33 4.91 20.48
C VAL A 154 46.21 3.79 19.95
N ILE A 155 45.94 3.32 18.73
CA ILE A 155 46.76 2.30 18.06
C ILE A 155 47.42 2.93 16.84
N ASP A 156 48.73 2.79 16.70
CA ASP A 156 49.49 3.34 15.58
C ASP A 156 49.48 2.42 14.34
N GLN A 157 50.23 2.81 13.30
CA GLN A 157 50.43 2.04 12.06
C GLN A 157 49.11 1.71 11.35
N GLU A 158 48.33 2.73 11.05
CA GLU A 158 47.00 2.63 10.43
C GLU A 158 46.99 1.79 9.15
N ASP A 159 48.05 1.85 8.34
CA ASP A 159 48.13 1.11 7.07
C ASP A 159 48.16 -0.42 7.26
N TYR A 160 48.57 -0.91 8.43
CA TYR A 160 48.62 -2.34 8.72
C TYR A 160 47.26 -2.97 8.96
N PHE A 161 46.22 -2.17 9.18
CA PHE A 161 44.83 -2.61 9.36
C PHE A 161 44.08 -2.81 8.04
N LEU A 162 44.65 -2.31 6.93
CA LEU A 162 44.04 -2.43 5.61
C LEU A 162 44.01 -3.90 5.17
N ASN A 163 42.98 -4.29 4.42
CA ASN A 163 42.80 -5.65 3.92
C ASN A 163 44.05 -6.18 3.17
N VAL A 164 44.76 -5.30 2.45
CA VAL A 164 45.99 -5.66 1.72
C VAL A 164 47.16 -6.02 2.63
N ASN A 165 47.28 -5.40 3.80
CA ASN A 165 48.44 -5.55 4.70
C ASN A 165 48.13 -6.44 5.91
N LEU A 166 46.85 -6.61 6.27
CA LEU A 166 46.43 -7.27 7.51
C LEU A 166 46.95 -8.71 7.66
N ARG A 167 47.11 -9.42 6.55
CA ARG A 167 47.58 -10.81 6.56
C ARG A 167 49.01 -10.95 7.08
N ASP A 168 49.86 -9.97 6.75
CA ASP A 168 51.30 -10.00 7.04
C ASP A 168 51.66 -9.04 8.19
N SER A 169 50.66 -8.56 8.94
CA SER A 169 50.82 -7.62 10.04
C SER A 169 50.26 -8.16 11.35
N ASP A 170 50.77 -7.64 12.47
CA ASP A 170 50.26 -7.95 13.81
C ASP A 170 49.00 -7.13 14.18
N ALA A 171 48.43 -6.37 13.24
CA ALA A 171 47.34 -5.41 13.51
C ALA A 171 46.07 -6.10 14.00
N GLY A 172 45.75 -7.27 13.44
CA GLY A 172 44.64 -8.07 13.91
C GLY A 172 44.82 -8.49 15.38
N ILE A 173 46.03 -8.91 15.75
CA ILE A 173 46.35 -9.35 17.11
C ILE A 173 46.30 -8.16 18.08
N ALA A 174 46.93 -7.04 17.70
CA ALA A 174 46.93 -5.82 18.50
C ALA A 174 45.50 -5.30 18.74
N PHE A 175 44.67 -5.31 17.70
CA PHE A 175 43.28 -4.87 17.78
C PHE A 175 42.43 -5.77 18.69
N ILE A 176 42.52 -7.09 18.51
CA ILE A 176 41.79 -8.03 19.35
C ILE A 176 42.28 -7.97 20.81
N GLY A 177 43.60 -7.82 21.03
CA GLY A 177 44.15 -7.61 22.36
C GLY A 177 43.61 -6.34 23.03
N ALA A 178 43.47 -5.26 22.26
CA ALA A 178 42.82 -4.04 22.75
C ALA A 178 41.34 -4.28 23.10
N LEU A 179 40.60 -5.05 22.30
CA LEU A 179 39.21 -5.41 22.61
C LEU A 179 39.10 -6.26 23.88
N GLU A 180 39.96 -7.26 24.06
CA GLU A 180 40.02 -8.10 25.27
C GLU A 180 40.23 -7.25 26.52
N GLN A 181 41.13 -6.27 26.48
CA GLN A 181 41.38 -5.36 27.61
C GLN A 181 40.16 -4.49 27.98
N THR A 182 39.26 -4.22 27.03
CA THR A 182 38.01 -3.50 27.35
C THR A 182 37.01 -4.36 28.12
N GLY A 183 36.96 -5.67 27.84
CA GLY A 183 35.91 -6.59 28.30
C GLY A 183 34.53 -6.34 27.68
N ILE A 184 34.40 -5.46 26.68
CA ILE A 184 33.12 -5.08 26.07
C ILE A 184 32.88 -5.90 24.80
N ARG A 185 31.75 -6.63 24.74
CA ARG A 185 31.42 -7.49 23.60
C ARG A 185 30.86 -6.75 22.39
N ASP A 186 30.11 -5.69 22.62
CA ASP A 186 29.51 -4.89 21.55
C ASP A 186 30.52 -3.83 21.06
N VAL A 187 30.96 -3.96 19.81
CA VAL A 187 32.02 -3.11 19.23
C VAL A 187 31.43 -2.27 18.09
N TYR A 188 31.37 -0.95 18.24
CA TYR A 188 30.77 -0.08 17.23
C TYR A 188 31.83 0.58 16.35
N PHE A 189 31.96 0.10 15.11
CA PHE A 189 32.81 0.74 14.11
C PHE A 189 32.12 1.99 13.56
N ASN A 190 32.79 3.14 13.67
CA ASN A 190 32.25 4.42 13.23
C ASN A 190 32.50 4.62 11.73
N GLU A 191 31.42 4.56 10.95
CA GLU A 191 31.39 4.80 9.50
C GLU A 191 30.99 6.25 9.16
N TYR A 192 30.50 7.00 10.15
CA TYR A 192 30.12 8.41 9.98
C TYR A 192 31.33 9.26 9.56
N TYR A 193 32.52 8.96 10.11
CA TYR A 193 33.77 9.62 9.74
C TYR A 193 34.30 9.25 8.35
N HIS A 194 33.71 8.29 7.64
CA HIS A 194 34.09 7.93 6.26
C HIS A 194 33.08 8.42 5.23
N ASN A 195 32.29 9.44 5.58
CA ASN A 195 31.21 9.98 4.74
C ASN A 195 30.10 8.97 4.39
N ILE A 196 30.02 7.83 5.09
CA ILE A 196 28.88 6.90 4.99
C ILE A 196 27.81 7.33 5.99
N GLN A 197 27.26 8.50 5.73
CA GLN A 197 26.20 9.07 6.54
C GLN A 197 24.88 8.42 6.10
N LYS A 198 24.19 7.77 7.03
CA LYS A 198 22.75 7.60 6.84
C LYS A 198 22.11 8.96 7.06
N PRO A 199 21.13 9.39 6.22
CA PRO A 199 20.29 10.52 6.61
C PRO A 199 19.77 10.23 8.01
N ALA A 200 19.72 11.26 8.87
CA ALA A 200 19.35 11.16 10.29
C ALA A 200 18.28 10.09 10.49
N PRO A 201 18.44 9.19 11.50
CA PRO A 201 17.68 7.96 11.58
C PRO A 201 16.22 8.29 11.34
N GLY A 202 15.64 7.69 10.29
CA GLY A 202 14.27 7.99 9.92
C GLY A 202 13.38 7.73 11.13
N VAL A 203 12.22 8.38 11.20
CA VAL A 203 11.25 8.17 12.29
C VAL A 203 11.01 6.66 12.52
N TRP A 204 11.09 5.84 11.47
CA TRP A 204 11.02 4.38 11.54
C TRP A 204 12.16 3.68 12.31
N GLU A 205 13.40 4.16 12.20
CA GLU A 205 14.57 3.61 12.91
C GLU A 205 14.62 4.07 14.39
N LEU A 206 14.15 5.30 14.68
CA LEU A 206 14.12 5.90 16.02
C LEU A 206 13.18 5.20 17.02
N ILE A 207 12.04 4.66 16.56
CA ILE A 207 11.03 4.06 17.46
C ILE A 207 11.43 2.62 17.85
N GLY A 208 12.53 2.08 17.28
CA GLY A 208 13.03 0.74 17.56
C GLY A 208 12.10 -0.37 17.06
N THR A 209 12.55 -1.63 17.15
CA THR A 209 11.80 -2.81 16.65
C THR A 209 10.43 -2.96 17.34
N THR A 210 10.36 -2.70 18.64
CA THR A 210 9.10 -2.72 19.40
C THR A 210 8.11 -1.66 18.91
N GLY A 211 8.57 -0.44 18.64
CA GLY A 211 7.74 0.62 18.12
C GLY A 211 7.25 0.38 16.69
N GLN A 212 8.10 -0.22 15.85
CA GLN A 212 7.73 -0.62 14.50
C GLN A 212 6.55 -1.61 14.53
N LEU A 213 6.55 -2.59 15.45
CA LEU A 213 5.45 -3.53 15.61
C LEU A 213 4.15 -2.83 16.04
N VAL A 214 4.22 -1.87 16.95
CA VAL A 214 3.05 -1.08 17.38
C VAL A 214 2.45 -0.28 16.22
N VAL A 215 3.30 0.35 15.39
CA VAL A 215 2.83 1.10 14.22
C VAL A 215 2.21 0.17 13.18
N ILE A 216 2.83 -1.00 12.91
CA ILE A 216 2.26 -2.02 12.02
C ILE A 216 0.88 -2.46 12.54
N GLN A 217 0.76 -2.72 13.85
CA GLN A 217 -0.48 -3.16 14.47
C GLN A 217 -1.57 -2.08 14.42
N LEU A 218 -1.21 -0.81 14.57
CA LEU A 218 -2.11 0.34 14.38
C LEU A 218 -2.59 0.45 12.94
N VAL A 219 -1.69 0.36 11.96
CA VAL A 219 -2.03 0.39 10.53
C VAL A 219 -2.94 -0.78 10.18
N LEU A 220 -2.65 -1.99 10.68
CA LEU A 220 -3.49 -3.17 10.47
C LEU A 220 -4.89 -2.98 11.08
N SER A 221 -4.96 -2.41 12.28
CA SER A 221 -6.23 -2.08 12.94
C SER A 221 -7.03 -1.05 12.13
N LEU A 222 -6.36 -0.06 11.55
CA LEU A 222 -6.97 0.97 10.70
C LEU A 222 -7.49 0.37 9.39
N ILE A 223 -6.74 -0.55 8.78
CA ILE A 223 -7.17 -1.34 7.63
C ILE A 223 -8.39 -2.19 8.00
N LEU A 224 -8.38 -2.86 9.15
CA LEU A 224 -9.50 -3.67 9.61
C LEU A 224 -10.75 -2.83 9.89
N VAL A 225 -10.60 -1.63 10.46
CA VAL A 225 -11.71 -0.68 10.64
C VAL A 225 -12.22 -0.18 9.30
N ALA A 226 -11.32 0.14 8.36
CA ALA A 226 -11.69 0.54 7.02
C ALA A 226 -12.42 -0.59 6.28
N VAL A 227 -11.93 -1.84 6.36
CA VAL A 227 -12.58 -3.03 5.77
C VAL A 227 -13.90 -3.36 6.46
N LYS A 228 -14.01 -3.16 7.77
CA LYS A 228 -15.26 -3.33 8.53
C LYS A 228 -16.29 -2.24 8.18
N GLY A 229 -15.85 -1.01 7.96
CA GLY A 229 -16.69 0.10 7.48
C GLY A 229 -17.02 -0.01 5.98
N TRP A 230 -16.19 -0.70 5.22
CA TRP A 230 -16.41 -1.04 3.82
C TRP A 230 -17.41 -2.18 3.74
N LYS A 231 -18.72 -1.86 3.84
CA LYS A 231 -19.89 -2.74 3.59
C LYS A 231 -19.49 -4.03 2.83
N PRO A 232 -19.08 -5.10 3.51
CA PRO A 232 -18.49 -6.22 2.81
C PRO A 232 -19.65 -7.03 2.27
N PHE A 233 -19.62 -7.34 0.97
CA PHE A 233 -19.93 -8.66 0.42
C PHE A 233 -21.15 -9.44 0.98
N GLY A 234 -22.16 -8.77 1.49
CA GLY A 234 -23.50 -9.28 1.66
C GLY A 234 -24.27 -8.90 0.41
N ARG A 235 -24.77 -9.91 -0.32
CA ARG A 235 -25.76 -9.65 -1.36
C ARG A 235 -26.89 -8.88 -0.70
N ASP A 236 -27.22 -7.70 -1.21
CA ASP A 236 -28.40 -6.96 -0.78
C ASP A 236 -29.61 -7.85 -1.12
N ASN A 237 -30.00 -8.70 -0.19
CA ASN A 237 -31.25 -9.44 -0.22
C ASN A 237 -32.34 -8.46 0.24
N ARG A 238 -32.45 -7.32 -0.45
CA ARG A 238 -33.75 -6.70 -0.59
C ARG A 238 -34.60 -7.74 -1.30
N GLU A 239 -35.42 -8.41 -0.52
CA GLU A 239 -36.60 -9.08 -1.05
C GLU A 239 -37.21 -8.09 -2.02
N ASN A 240 -37.20 -8.45 -3.31
CA ASN A 240 -37.87 -7.67 -4.32
C ASN A 240 -39.30 -7.55 -3.81
N TYR A 241 -39.69 -6.36 -3.36
CA TYR A 241 -41.09 -6.00 -3.29
C TYR A 241 -41.64 -6.40 -4.65
N TRP A 242 -42.54 -7.37 -4.66
CA TRP A 242 -43.24 -7.77 -5.87
C TRP A 242 -43.98 -6.52 -6.35
N SER A 243 -43.35 -5.76 -7.25
CA SER A 243 -44.06 -4.68 -7.91
C SER A 243 -45.17 -5.40 -8.67
N LYS A 244 -46.41 -5.09 -8.28
CA LYS A 244 -47.58 -5.56 -9.01
C LYS A 244 -47.32 -5.15 -10.46
N ARG A 245 -47.15 -6.13 -11.37
CA ARG A 245 -46.90 -5.84 -12.79
C ARG A 245 -47.95 -4.81 -13.23
N PRO A 246 -47.55 -3.68 -13.83
CA PRO A 246 -48.52 -2.69 -14.26
C PRO A 246 -49.48 -3.39 -15.23
N GLU A 247 -50.78 -3.32 -14.94
CA GLU A 247 -51.85 -4.01 -15.69
C GLU A 247 -51.76 -3.75 -17.21
N ASN A 248 -51.13 -2.63 -17.58
CA ASN A 248 -50.85 -2.23 -18.95
C ASN A 248 -49.89 -3.16 -19.70
N GLU A 249 -48.93 -3.85 -19.05
CA GLU A 249 -48.02 -4.77 -19.75
C GLU A 249 -48.75 -5.98 -20.34
N VAL A 250 -49.73 -6.51 -19.60
CA VAL A 250 -50.54 -7.64 -20.06
C VAL A 250 -51.42 -7.21 -21.24
N LEU A 251 -52.03 -6.03 -21.15
CA LEU A 251 -52.83 -5.46 -22.24
C LEU A 251 -51.99 -5.23 -23.51
N ILE A 252 -50.78 -4.68 -23.35
CA ILE A 252 -49.84 -4.46 -24.45
C ILE A 252 -49.41 -5.80 -25.06
N ALA A 253 -49.03 -6.79 -24.24
CA ALA A 253 -48.64 -8.12 -24.71
C ALA A 253 -49.78 -8.81 -25.48
N LEU A 254 -51.00 -8.75 -24.96
CA LEU A 254 -52.18 -9.34 -25.60
C LEU A 254 -52.53 -8.63 -26.92
N SER A 255 -52.44 -7.29 -26.95
CA SER A 255 -52.66 -6.50 -28.17
C SER A 255 -51.64 -6.85 -29.27
N ASN A 256 -50.37 -7.00 -28.91
CA ASN A 256 -49.31 -7.44 -29.82
C ASN A 256 -49.53 -8.87 -30.32
N LEU A 257 -49.99 -9.78 -29.47
CA LEU A 257 -50.33 -11.16 -29.85
C LEU A 257 -51.48 -11.17 -30.87
N TYR A 258 -52.57 -10.44 -30.63
CA TYR A 258 -53.69 -10.36 -31.56
C TYR A 258 -53.30 -9.73 -32.90
N ALA A 259 -52.48 -8.67 -32.86
CA ALA A 259 -51.94 -8.04 -34.06
C ALA A 259 -51.05 -9.00 -34.87
N ARG A 260 -50.15 -9.75 -34.20
CA ARG A 260 -49.25 -10.71 -34.85
C ARG A 260 -49.99 -11.89 -35.47
N MET A 261 -51.01 -12.42 -34.79
CA MET A 261 -51.83 -13.52 -35.30
C MET A 261 -52.89 -13.08 -36.32
N ARG A 262 -53.02 -11.77 -36.60
CA ARG A 262 -54.07 -11.18 -37.46
C ARG A 262 -55.49 -11.65 -37.06
N SER A 263 -55.72 -11.84 -35.76
CA SER A 263 -56.97 -12.33 -35.18
C SER A 263 -57.96 -11.18 -34.91
N TYR A 264 -58.15 -10.33 -35.92
CA TYR A 264 -59.04 -9.16 -35.86
C TYR A 264 -60.50 -9.48 -35.53
N PRO A 265 -61.10 -10.57 -36.05
CA PRO A 265 -62.44 -10.98 -35.64
C PRO A 265 -62.56 -11.23 -34.13
N LEU A 266 -61.52 -11.79 -33.51
CA LEU A 266 -61.51 -12.13 -32.09
C LEU A 266 -61.39 -10.87 -31.20
N VAL A 267 -60.61 -9.88 -31.64
CA VAL A 267 -60.54 -8.56 -30.99
C VAL A 267 -61.91 -7.88 -31.04
N LEU A 268 -62.54 -7.87 -32.22
CA LEU A 268 -63.86 -7.27 -32.37
C LEU A 268 -64.92 -8.02 -31.57
N ALA A 269 -64.89 -9.35 -31.54
CA ALA A 269 -65.83 -10.17 -30.78
C ALA A 269 -65.80 -9.88 -29.28
N ASN A 270 -64.59 -9.73 -28.70
CA ASN A 270 -64.43 -9.36 -27.30
C ASN A 270 -65.07 -7.99 -26.99
N TYR A 271 -64.79 -6.98 -27.81
CA TYR A 271 -65.35 -5.64 -27.61
C TYR A 271 -66.86 -5.59 -27.92
N TYR A 272 -67.31 -6.27 -28.97
CA TYR A 272 -68.72 -6.43 -29.33
C TYR A 272 -69.52 -7.07 -28.18
N GLY A 273 -69.02 -8.16 -27.59
CA GLY A 273 -69.66 -8.84 -26.47
C GLY A 273 -69.79 -7.92 -25.25
N TYR A 274 -68.70 -7.21 -24.91
CA TYR A 274 -68.73 -6.22 -23.84
C TYR A 274 -69.73 -5.08 -24.13
N PHE A 275 -69.74 -4.55 -25.35
CA PHE A 275 -70.63 -3.45 -25.74
C PHE A 275 -72.10 -3.87 -25.65
N ARG A 276 -72.46 -5.05 -26.18
CA ARG A 276 -73.82 -5.59 -26.12
C ARG A 276 -74.27 -5.85 -24.69
N HIS A 277 -73.39 -6.38 -23.85
CA HIS A 277 -73.68 -6.62 -22.45
C HIS A 277 -73.89 -5.31 -21.67
N LYS A 278 -72.98 -4.34 -21.80
CA LYS A 278 -73.01 -3.10 -21.02
C LYS A 278 -74.08 -2.12 -21.49
N TYR A 279 -74.28 -2.01 -22.80
CA TYR A 279 -75.19 -1.03 -23.40
C TYR A 279 -76.47 -1.64 -23.95
N GLY A 280 -76.73 -2.93 -23.70
CA GLY A 280 -77.91 -3.66 -24.20
C GLY A 280 -79.24 -2.96 -23.91
N ARG A 281 -79.39 -2.34 -22.74
CA ARG A 281 -80.59 -1.57 -22.37
C ARG A 281 -80.80 -0.29 -23.18
N PHE A 282 -79.72 0.31 -23.71
CA PHE A 282 -79.82 1.49 -24.56
C PHE A 282 -80.14 1.14 -26.02
N LEU A 283 -79.89 -0.11 -26.41
CA LEU A 283 -80.25 -0.64 -27.73
C LEU A 283 -81.74 -0.96 -27.86
N THR A 284 -82.49 -0.95 -26.75
CA THR A 284 -83.94 -1.18 -26.73
C THR A 284 -84.78 0.10 -26.75
N VAL A 285 -84.16 1.28 -26.55
CA VAL A 285 -84.85 2.58 -26.55
C VAL A 285 -84.95 3.09 -27.99
N THR A 286 -86.15 3.43 -28.44
CA THR A 286 -86.42 3.91 -29.81
C THR A 286 -85.79 5.27 -30.08
N GLY A 287 -84.93 5.35 -31.11
CA GLY A 287 -84.30 6.61 -31.52
C GLY A 287 -83.28 6.48 -32.66
N PRO A 288 -82.76 7.59 -33.20
CA PRO A 288 -81.78 7.58 -34.30
C PRO A 288 -80.46 6.89 -33.91
N LEU A 289 -80.10 6.96 -32.63
CA LEU A 289 -78.94 6.27 -32.05
C LEU A 289 -79.10 4.75 -32.10
N GLN A 290 -80.31 4.25 -31.86
CA GLN A 290 -80.61 2.81 -31.91
C GLN A 290 -80.42 2.27 -33.33
N TYR A 291 -80.97 2.96 -34.33
CA TYR A 291 -80.85 2.55 -35.72
C TYR A 291 -79.38 2.42 -36.15
N ARG A 292 -78.57 3.44 -35.83
CA ARG A 292 -77.12 3.44 -36.10
C ARG A 292 -76.40 2.34 -35.33
N ALA A 293 -76.78 2.09 -34.07
CA ALA A 293 -76.17 1.05 -33.26
C ALA A 293 -76.49 -0.36 -33.78
N VAL A 294 -77.74 -0.64 -34.14
CA VAL A 294 -78.15 -1.92 -34.73
C VAL A 294 -77.44 -2.16 -36.07
N GLN A 295 -77.35 -1.15 -36.93
CA GLN A 295 -76.59 -1.24 -38.18
C GLN A 295 -75.11 -1.56 -37.93
N THR A 296 -74.45 -0.82 -37.04
CA THR A 296 -73.03 -1.06 -36.71
C THR A 296 -72.82 -2.44 -36.08
N LEU A 297 -73.72 -2.89 -35.20
CA LEU A 297 -73.65 -4.22 -34.59
C LEU A 297 -73.84 -5.33 -35.62
N SER A 298 -74.77 -5.19 -36.57
CA SER A 298 -74.94 -6.14 -37.68
C SER A 298 -73.71 -6.19 -38.60
N ALA A 299 -73.03 -5.07 -38.79
CA ALA A 299 -71.78 -5.02 -39.55
C ALA A 299 -70.62 -5.68 -38.78
N CYS A 300 -70.60 -5.56 -37.46
CA CYS A 300 -69.65 -6.27 -36.60
C CYS A 300 -69.87 -7.78 -36.62
N GLU A 301 -71.12 -8.23 -36.51
CA GLU A 301 -71.48 -9.66 -36.56
C GLU A 301 -71.05 -10.29 -37.89
N ARG A 302 -71.36 -9.64 -39.02
CA ARG A 302 -70.87 -10.07 -40.35
C ARG A 302 -69.35 -10.12 -40.45
N TYR A 303 -68.63 -9.19 -39.82
CA TYR A 303 -67.17 -9.20 -39.80
C TYR A 303 -66.60 -10.35 -38.96
N ILE A 304 -67.24 -10.65 -37.82
CA ILE A 304 -66.84 -11.71 -36.90
C ILE A 304 -67.09 -13.07 -37.55
N GLU A 305 -68.31 -13.32 -38.03
CA GLU A 305 -68.72 -14.59 -38.64
C GLU A 305 -68.03 -14.83 -39.99
N GLY A 306 -67.85 -13.78 -40.79
CA GLY A 306 -67.16 -13.85 -42.08
C GLY A 306 -65.65 -14.05 -41.99
N GLY A 307 -65.05 -14.06 -40.79
CA GLY A 307 -63.62 -14.30 -40.59
C GLY A 307 -62.69 -13.31 -41.27
N SER A 308 -63.17 -12.10 -41.59
CA SER A 308 -62.43 -11.12 -42.38
C SER A 308 -61.18 -10.63 -41.63
N ARG A 309 -60.03 -10.64 -42.32
CA ARG A 309 -58.74 -10.20 -41.77
C ARG A 309 -58.36 -8.78 -42.21
N ASN A 310 -59.33 -7.97 -42.65
CA ASN A 310 -59.07 -6.61 -43.11
C ASN A 310 -58.96 -5.63 -41.93
N ARG A 311 -57.74 -5.16 -41.65
CA ARG A 311 -57.42 -4.20 -40.58
C ARG A 311 -58.16 -2.86 -40.73
N LYS A 312 -58.29 -2.33 -41.95
CA LYS A 312 -58.93 -1.02 -42.19
C LYS A 312 -60.41 -1.06 -41.81
N LEU A 313 -61.06 -2.18 -42.13
CA LEU A 313 -62.47 -2.39 -41.81
C LEU A 313 -62.69 -2.60 -40.30
N LEU A 314 -61.81 -3.35 -39.61
CA LEU A 314 -61.82 -3.43 -38.14
C LEU A 314 -61.75 -2.05 -37.49
N ILE A 315 -60.79 -1.22 -37.90
CA ILE A 315 -60.58 0.11 -37.32
C ILE A 315 -61.82 0.99 -37.49
N ASN A 316 -62.46 0.93 -38.66
CA ASN A 316 -63.69 1.68 -38.92
C ASN A 316 -64.83 1.20 -38.01
N LEU A 317 -65.06 -0.12 -37.91
CA LEU A 317 -66.09 -0.68 -37.04
C LEU A 317 -65.86 -0.35 -35.56
N MET A 318 -64.62 -0.47 -35.08
CA MET A 318 -64.27 -0.07 -33.72
C MET A 318 -64.49 1.42 -33.47
N ARG A 319 -64.14 2.27 -34.43
CA ARG A 319 -64.35 3.72 -34.34
C ARG A 319 -65.84 4.07 -34.28
N ASP A 320 -66.66 3.38 -35.06
CA ASP A 320 -68.10 3.62 -35.06
C ASP A 320 -68.75 3.17 -33.75
N LEU A 321 -68.35 2.00 -33.21
CA LEU A 321 -68.78 1.57 -31.88
C LEU A 321 -68.33 2.55 -30.78
N TYR A 322 -67.09 3.04 -30.85
CA TYR A 322 -66.57 4.01 -29.88
C TYR A 322 -67.34 5.34 -29.94
N LYS A 323 -67.68 5.84 -31.13
CA LYS A 323 -68.52 7.04 -31.28
C LYS A 323 -69.90 6.86 -30.65
N ILE A 324 -70.51 5.69 -30.86
CA ILE A 324 -71.80 5.35 -30.24
C ILE A 324 -71.64 5.30 -28.71
N GLU A 325 -70.58 4.67 -28.20
CA GLU A 325 -70.28 4.64 -26.76
C GLU A 325 -70.14 6.04 -26.17
N GLU A 326 -69.44 6.95 -26.85
CA GLU A 326 -69.32 8.34 -26.41
C GLU A 326 -70.64 9.10 -26.43
N GLU A 327 -71.47 8.92 -27.44
CA GLU A 327 -72.81 9.52 -27.54
C GLU A 327 -73.72 9.02 -26.39
N ILE A 328 -73.70 7.71 -26.10
CA ILE A 328 -74.41 7.13 -24.95
C ILE A 328 -73.88 7.72 -23.64
N ARG A 329 -72.54 7.81 -23.48
CA ARG A 329 -71.91 8.36 -22.27
C ARG A 329 -72.25 9.84 -22.06
N LYS A 330 -72.28 10.64 -23.11
CA LYS A 330 -72.71 12.05 -23.06
C LYS A 330 -74.19 12.17 -22.70
N GLY A 331 -75.04 11.30 -23.27
CA GLY A 331 -76.45 11.20 -22.92
C GLY A 331 -76.67 10.87 -21.45
N MET A 332 -75.96 9.88 -20.91
CA MET A 332 -76.01 9.51 -19.48
C MET A 332 -75.60 10.67 -18.57
N LYS A 333 -74.57 11.44 -18.95
CA LYS A 333 -74.08 12.57 -18.16
C LYS A 333 -75.09 13.74 -18.09
N LYS A 334 -75.98 13.85 -19.08
CA LYS A 334 -77.03 14.89 -19.16
C LYS A 334 -78.30 14.54 -18.38
N ILE A 335 -78.43 13.29 -17.93
CA ILE A 335 -79.57 12.80 -17.11
C ILE A 335 -79.23 12.86 -15.61
N TRP A 336 -77.95 12.99 -15.26
CA TRP A 336 -77.43 13.03 -13.88
C TRP A 336 -76.90 14.41 -13.44
N ASN A 337 -77.03 15.43 -14.31
CA ASN A 337 -76.99 16.85 -13.98
C ASN A 337 -78.37 17.42 -14.25
#